data_AF-A0A392NQA0-F1
#
_entry.id   AF-A0A392NQA0-F1
#
_cell.length_a   1.000
_cell.length_b   1.000
_cell.length_c   1.000
_cell.angle_alpha   90.00
_cell.angle_beta   90.00
_cell.angle_gamma   90.00
#
_symmetry.space_group_name_H-M   'P 1'
#
loop_
_entity.id
_entity.type
_entity.pdbx_description
1 polymer ?
#
loop_
_entity_poly.entity_id
_entity_poly.type
_entity_poly.pdbx_seq_one_letter_code
_entity_poly.pdbx_strand_id
1 'polypeptide(L)' 'MVVEDRNWFSDVAVKKVRNGRNTRFWLDRWTGDSPLCLAFPRLFSLSIQKEASVGDLRVMAGDRWVWGLELSG' A
#
# COMPACT_ATOMS: atom_id res chain seq x y z
N MET A 1 16.47 -23.14 12.03
CA MET A 1 16.09 -21.88 12.70
C MET A 1 16.00 -20.84 11.59
N VAL A 2 14.79 -20.50 11.15
CA VAL A 2 14.63 -19.36 10.25
C VAL A 2 14.84 -18.16 11.16
N VAL A 3 16.02 -17.53 11.07
CA VAL A 3 16.22 -16.24 11.72
C VAL A 3 15.22 -15.33 11.02
N GLU A 4 14.14 -14.97 11.73
CA GLU A 4 13.30 -13.85 11.31
C GLU A 4 14.24 -12.65 11.31
N ASP A 5 14.70 -12.28 10.12
CA ASP A 5 15.34 -11.01 9.88
C ASP A 5 14.24 -9.95 10.03
N ARG A 6 13.85 -9.70 11.28
CA ARG A 6 13.12 -8.50 11.64
C ARG A 6 14.09 -7.39 11.32
N ASN A 7 13.94 -6.87 10.11
CA ASN A 7 14.70 -5.77 9.60
C ASN A 7 14.30 -4.57 10.46
N TRP A 8 14.95 -4.41 11.62
CA TRP A 8 14.74 -3.37 12.63
C TRP A 8 14.67 -1.98 12.00
N PHE A 9 15.36 -1.82 10.86
CA PHE A 9 15.33 -0.64 10.03
C PHE A 9 13.93 -0.31 9.52
N SER A 10 13.06 -1.28 9.24
CA SER A 10 11.68 -1.06 8.79
C SER A 10 10.80 -0.48 9.91
N ASP A 11 11.06 -0.86 11.17
CA ASP A 11 10.36 -0.33 12.34
C ASP A 11 10.73 1.13 12.63
N VAL A 12 11.97 1.54 12.30
CA VAL A 12 12.47 2.89 12.58
C VAL A 12 12.52 3.81 11.34
N ALA A 13 12.49 3.26 10.13
CA ALA A 13 12.60 4.04 8.90
C ALA A 13 11.22 4.45 8.36
N VAL A 14 11.01 5.75 8.31
CA VAL A 14 9.82 6.32 7.66
C VAL A 14 10.03 6.37 6.14
N LYS A 15 9.33 5.51 5.40
CA LYS A 15 9.32 5.57 3.93
C LYS A 15 8.48 6.77 3.46
N LYS A 16 9.14 7.82 2.97
CA LYS A 16 8.46 8.99 2.40
C LYS A 16 7.99 8.71 0.97
N VAL A 17 6.77 8.23 0.83
CA VAL A 17 6.09 8.11 -0.47
C VAL A 17 5.67 9.52 -0.91
N ARG A 18 6.39 10.12 -1.86
CA ARG A 18 6.19 11.52 -2.28
C ARG A 18 4.82 11.74 -2.95
N ASN A 19 4.77 11.69 -4.27
CA ASN A 19 3.52 11.76 -5.04
C ASN A 19 2.90 10.37 -5.25
N GLY A 20 3.56 9.30 -4.79
CA GLY A 20 3.05 7.94 -4.87
C GLY A 20 2.95 7.34 -6.27
N ARG A 21 3.31 8.06 -7.34
CA ARG A 21 3.14 7.61 -8.73
C ARG A 21 4.04 6.44 -9.12
N ASN A 22 5.19 6.32 -8.48
CA ASN A 22 6.15 5.23 -8.71
C ASN A 22 6.07 4.14 -7.62
N THR A 23 4.92 4.01 -6.97
CA THR A 23 4.74 3.07 -5.87
C THR A 23 3.37 2.44 -5.99
N ARG A 24 3.32 1.15 -6.29
CA ARG A 24 2.07 0.40 -6.45
C ARG A 24 1.41 0.19 -5.10
N PHE A 25 0.13 0.53 -5.01
CA PHE A 25 -0.60 0.50 -3.75
C PHE A 25 -0.70 -0.90 -3.16
N TRP A 26 -0.97 -1.91 -4.00
CA TRP A 26 -1.14 -3.28 -3.51
C TRP A 26 0.17 -4.05 -3.42
N LEU A 27 1.05 -3.84 -4.41
CA LEU A 27 2.16 -4.74 -4.69
C LEU A 27 3.49 -4.29 -4.08
N ASP A 28 3.68 -2.99 -3.87
CA ASP A 28 4.92 -2.49 -3.29
C ASP A 28 4.77 -2.35 -1.77
N ARG A 29 5.87 -2.56 -1.04
CA ARG A 29 5.92 -2.26 0.39
C ARG A 29 6.06 -0.77 0.60
N TRP A 30 4.95 -0.07 0.77
CA TRP A 30 4.93 1.39 0.95
C TRP A 30 4.33 1.84 2.29
N THR A 31 3.68 0.92 2.99
CA THR A 31 3.26 1.03 4.39
C THR A 31 3.54 -0.31 5.09
N GLY A 32 4.06 -0.27 6.32
CA GLY A 32 4.40 -1.45 7.11
C GLY A 32 5.47 -2.37 6.50
N ASP A 33 5.48 -3.62 6.96
CA ASP A 33 6.53 -4.61 6.66
C ASP A 33 6.27 -5.50 5.45
N SER A 34 5.03 -5.53 4.94
CA SER A 34 4.63 -6.32 3.78
C SER A 34 3.76 -5.53 2.80
N PRO A 35 3.76 -5.88 1.50
CA PRO A 35 2.77 -5.38 0.55
C PRO A 35 1.33 -5.59 1.04
N LEU A 36 0.44 -4.66 0.71
CA LEU A 36 -0.97 -4.73 1.12
C LEU A 36 -1.71 -5.93 0.51
N CYS A 37 -1.26 -6.46 -0.64
CA CYS A 37 -1.85 -7.66 -1.22
C CYS A 37 -1.65 -8.92 -0.36
N LEU A 38 -0.56 -8.97 0.43
CA LEU A 38 -0.29 -10.08 1.35
C LEU A 38 -0.98 -9.87 2.69
N ALA A 39 -1.02 -8.63 3.18
CA ALA A 39 -1.69 -8.30 4.44
C ALA A 39 -3.22 -8.36 4.34
N PHE A 40 -3.79 -7.99 3.19
CA PHE A 40 -5.24 -7.91 2.95
C PHE A 40 -5.66 -8.63 1.65
N PRO A 41 -5.45 -9.95 1.54
CA PRO A 41 -5.65 -10.70 0.30
C PRO A 41 -7.09 -10.67 -0.21
N ARG A 42 -8.09 -10.63 0.70
CA ARG A 42 -9.50 -10.49 0.33
C ARG A 42 -9.83 -9.12 -0.27
N LEU A 43 -9.23 -8.05 0.24
CA LEU A 43 -9.45 -6.72 -0.31
C LEU A 43 -8.73 -6.59 -1.66
N PHE A 44 -7.55 -7.18 -1.78
CA PHE A 44 -6.83 -7.26 -3.05
C PHE A 44 -7.58 -8.06 -4.12
N SER A 45 -8.21 -9.18 -3.77
CA SER A 45 -8.98 -9.97 -4.74
C SER A 45 -10.13 -9.16 -5.34
N LEU A 46 -10.82 -8.39 -4.48
CA LEU A 46 -11.92 -7.51 -4.86
C LEU A 46 -11.46 -6.26 -5.60
N SER A 47 -10.24 -5.77 -5.36
CA SER A 47 -9.73 -4.58 -6.05
C SER A 47 -9.63 -4.81 -7.56
N ILE A 48 -10.26 -3.95 -8.36
CA ILE A 48 -10.03 -3.94 -9.81
C ILE A 48 -8.74 -3.17 -10.16
N GLN A 49 -8.25 -2.34 -9.23
CA GLN A 49 -7.11 -1.46 -9.39
C GLN A 49 -5.82 -2.08 -8.81
N LYS A 50 -5.51 -3.33 -9.18
CA LYS A 50 -4.40 -4.11 -8.59
C LYS A 50 -3.01 -3.50 -8.85
N GLU A 51 -2.82 -2.91 -10.02
CA GLU A 51 -1.55 -2.27 -10.44
C GLU A 51 -1.51 -0.75 -10.19
N ALA A 52 -2.59 -0.17 -9.66
CA ALA A 52 -2.67 1.28 -9.47
C ALA A 52 -1.62 1.77 -8.47
N SER A 53 -1.08 2.97 -8.74
CA SER A 53 -0.12 3.59 -7.84
C SER A 53 -0.81 4.23 -6.63
N VAL A 54 -0.05 4.47 -5.56
CA VAL A 54 -0.51 5.23 -4.40
C VAL A 54 -0.96 6.63 -4.83
N GLY A 55 -0.32 7.20 -5.84
CA GLY A 55 -0.67 8.52 -6.37
C GLY A 55 -2.02 8.53 -7.09
N ASP A 56 -2.36 7.45 -7.80
CA ASP A 56 -3.61 7.35 -8.55
C ASP A 56 -4.81 7.14 -7.62
N LEU A 57 -4.61 6.40 -6.53
CA LEU A 57 -5.66 6.08 -5.56
C LEU A 57 -5.87 7.16 -4.50
N ARG A 58 -4.98 8.16 -4.40
CA ARG A 58 -5.07 9.20 -3.38
C ARG A 58 -5.98 10.34 -3.85
N VAL A 59 -7.20 10.38 -3.30
CA VAL A 59 -8.22 11.39 -3.64
C VAL A 59 -8.37 12.39 -2.50
N MET A 60 -8.53 13.68 -2.83
CA MET A 60 -8.93 14.70 -1.85
C MET A 60 -10.45 14.67 -1.67
N ALA A 61 -10.91 14.33 -0.46
CA ALA A 61 -12.30 14.47 -0.06
C ALA A 61 -12.39 15.56 1.02
N GLY A 62 -12.73 16.78 0.60
CA GLY A 62 -12.72 17.95 1.48
C GLY A 62 -11.30 18.32 1.92
N ASP A 63 -11.03 18.20 3.22
CA ASP A 63 -9.73 18.47 3.84
C ASP A 63 -8.91 17.20 4.15
N ARG A 64 -9.41 16.02 3.74
CA ARG A 64 -8.77 14.73 4.02
C ARG A 64 -8.40 13.97 2.75
N TRP A 65 -7.28 13.26 2.83
CA TRP A 65 -6.91 12.26 1.82
C TRP A 65 -7.65 10.96 2.11
N VAL A 66 -8.32 10.44 1.08
CA VAL A 66 -9.01 9.14 1.11
C VAL A 66 -8.51 8.25 -0.02
N TRP A 67 -8.62 6.94 0.17
CA TRP A 67 -8.28 5.96 -0.86
C TRP A 67 -9.50 5.71 -1.75
N GLY A 68 -9.40 6.09 -3.02
CA GLY A 68 -10.41 5.84 -4.05
C GLY A 68 -10.38 4.40 -4.57
N LEU A 69 -10.51 3.42 -3.67
CA LEU A 69 -10.51 2.00 -4.04
C LEU A 69 -11.84 1.63 -4.71
N GLU A 70 -11.73 1.07 -5.91
CA GLU A 70 -12.86 0.47 -6.61
C GLU A 70 -12.76 -1.05 -6.49
N LEU A 71 -13.84 -1.64 -5.99
CA LEU A 71 -13.95 -3.06 -5.71
C LEU A 71 -14.98 -3.66 -6.68
N SER A 72 -14.67 -4.83 -7.24
CA SER A 72 -15.66 -5.64 -7.94
C SER A 72 -16.74 -6.08 -6.96
N GLY A 73 -17.98 -5.67 -7.22
CA GLY A 73 -19.17 -6.11 -6.48
C GLY A 73 -19.56 -7.54 -6.77
#